data_AF-A0A109JW92-F1
#
_entry.id   AF-A0A109JW92-F1
#
_cell.length_a   1.000
_cell.length_b   1.000
_cell.length_c   1.000
_cell.angle_alpha   90.00
_cell.angle_beta   90.00
_cell.angle_gamma   90.00
#
_symmetry.space_group_name_H-M   'P 1'
#
loop_
_entity.id
_entity.type
_entity.pdbx_description
1 polymer ?
#
loop_
_entity_poly.entity_id
_entity_poly.type
_entity_poly.pdbx_seq_one_letter_code
_entity_poly.pdbx_strand_id
1 'polypeptide(L)' 'MASKVVRVDRIEPVILPRLRRVQAWRRARLQRLLADPDIAKNDPERRKSIKAAQHYTAVSARAEAILRGLIDR' A
#
# COMPACT_ATOMS: atom_id res chain seq x y z
N MET A 1 -14.77 29.51 15.61
CA MET A 1 -14.70 28.05 15.41
C MET A 1 -13.25 27.66 15.20
N ALA A 2 -12.58 27.12 16.21
CA ALA A 2 -11.20 26.69 16.10
C ALA A 2 -11.15 25.37 15.32
N SER A 3 -10.80 25.45 14.03
CA SER A 3 -10.49 24.27 13.22
C SER A 3 -9.41 23.48 13.95
N LYS A 4 -9.79 22.29 14.41
CA LYS A 4 -8.93 21.30 15.04
C LYS A 4 -7.97 20.79 13.96
N VAL A 5 -6.98 21.60 13.60
CA VAL A 5 -5.79 21.18 12.86
C VAL A 5 -5.01 20.32 13.86
N VAL A 6 -5.45 19.07 13.99
CA VAL A 6 -4.70 18.04 14.69
C VAL A 6 -3.39 17.95 13.95
N ARG A 7 -2.33 18.51 14.54
CA ARG A 7 -0.97 18.51 14.01
C ARG A 7 -0.64 17.09 13.54
N VAL A 8 -0.63 16.92 12.22
CA VAL A 8 -0.26 15.68 11.53
C VAL A 8 1.19 15.31 11.88
N ASP A 9 2.00 16.32 12.24
CA ASP A 9 3.43 16.25 12.60
C ASP A 9 3.80 15.22 13.68
N ARG A 10 2.87 14.81 14.56
CA ARG A 10 3.16 13.80 15.60
C ARG A 10 2.76 12.37 15.24
N ILE A 11 2.00 12.16 14.17
CA ILE A 11 1.49 10.85 13.75
C ILE A 11 2.38 10.23 12.66
N GLU A 12 3.10 11.05 11.90
CA GLU A 12 4.03 10.65 10.84
C GLU A 12 5.07 9.58 11.24
N PRO A 13 5.77 9.67 12.39
CA PRO A 13 6.85 8.72 12.68
C PRO A 13 6.35 7.28 12.90
N VAL A 14 5.08 7.08 13.28
CA VAL A 14 4.50 5.74 13.50
C VAL A 14 3.79 5.20 12.25
N ILE A 15 3.28 6.09 11.37
CA ILE A 15 2.59 5.68 10.14
C ILE A 15 3.57 5.09 9.13
N LEU A 16 4.75 5.68 8.95
CA LEU A 16 5.73 5.23 7.96
C LEU A 16 6.15 3.76 8.15
N PRO A 17 6.56 3.29 9.36
CA PRO A 17 6.86 1.89 9.59
C PRO A 17 5.68 0.94 9.34
N ARG A 18 4.47 1.34 9.73
CA ARG A 18 3.24 0.55 9.49
C ARG A 18 2.95 0.44 7.98
N LEU A 19 3.06 1.54 7.26
CA LEU A 19 2.88 1.60 5.81
C LEU A 19 3.88 0.68 5.10
N ARG A 20 5.16 0.71 5.51
CA ARG A 20 6.20 -0.18 4.96
C ARG A 20 5.91 -1.66 5.22
N ARG A 21 5.43 -2.03 6.41
CA ARG A 21 5.01 -3.42 6.69
C ARG A 21 3.85 -3.86 5.78
N VAL A 22 2.84 -3.00 5.61
CA VAL A 22 1.72 -3.28 4.72
C VAL A 22 2.19 -3.39 3.26
N GLN A 23 3.07 -2.49 2.80
CA GLN A 23 3.67 -2.58 1.47
C GLN A 23 4.43 -3.89 1.26
N ALA A 24 5.28 -4.29 2.21
CA ALA A 24 6.05 -5.51 2.13
C ALA A 24 5.14 -6.75 2.05
N TRP A 25 4.12 -6.82 2.92
CA TRP A 25 3.13 -7.89 2.89
C TRP A 25 2.38 -7.95 1.55
N ARG A 26 1.98 -6.80 1.01
CA ARG A 26 1.27 -6.73 -0.29
C ARG A 26 2.16 -7.12 -1.47
N ARG A 27 3.43 -6.70 -1.49
CA ARG A 27 4.40 -7.14 -2.50
C ARG A 27 4.60 -8.64 -2.46
N ALA A 28 4.80 -9.21 -1.27
CA ALA A 28 4.94 -10.65 -1.10
C ALA A 28 3.67 -11.40 -1.56
N ARG A 29 2.49 -10.85 -1.26
CA ARG A 29 1.22 -11.42 -1.75
C ARG A 29 1.13 -11.36 -3.27
N LEU A 30 1.46 -10.24 -3.90
CA LEU A 30 1.48 -10.13 -5.37
C LEU A 30 2.47 -11.12 -5.99
N GLN A 31 3.68 -11.25 -5.45
CA GLN A 31 4.68 -12.21 -5.93
C GLN A 31 4.16 -13.65 -5.84
N ARG A 32 3.52 -14.03 -4.73
CA ARG A 32 2.88 -15.34 -4.61
C ARG A 32 1.78 -15.56 -5.64
N LEU A 33 0.94 -14.55 -5.87
CA LEU A 33 -0.12 -14.63 -6.88
C LEU A 33 0.45 -14.79 -8.31
N LEU A 34 1.62 -14.22 -8.59
CA LEU A 34 2.28 -14.34 -9.89
C LEU A 34 3.06 -15.64 -10.04
N ALA A 35 3.56 -16.20 -8.94
CA ALA A 35 4.37 -17.42 -8.92
C ALA A 35 3.55 -18.71 -8.78
N ASP A 36 2.27 -18.62 -8.40
CA ASP A 36 1.40 -19.79 -8.28
C ASP A 36 0.96 -20.29 -9.68
N PRO A 37 1.43 -21.48 -10.12
CA PRO A 37 1.07 -22.02 -11.43
C PRO A 37 -0.40 -22.43 -11.51
N ASP A 38 -1.02 -22.75 -10.37
CA ASP A 38 -2.41 -23.18 -10.27
C ASP A 38 -3.35 -22.04 -9.89
N ILE A 39 -2.87 -20.79 -9.97
CA ILE A 39 -3.66 -19.63 -9.56
C ILE A 39 -4.97 -19.49 -10.34
N ALA A 40 -5.04 -19.97 -11.58
CA ALA A 40 -6.29 -19.96 -12.34
C ALA A 40 -7.39 -20.82 -11.69
N LYS A 41 -7.00 -21.87 -10.95
CA LYS A 41 -7.88 -22.75 -10.19
C LYS A 41 -8.14 -22.23 -8.77
N ASN A 42 -7.11 -21.72 -8.11
CA ASN A 42 -7.18 -21.24 -6.72
C ASN A 42 -7.85 -19.86 -6.59
N ASP A 43 -7.72 -19.02 -7.62
CA ASP A 43 -8.33 -17.69 -7.70
C ASP A 43 -8.93 -17.47 -9.11
N PRO A 44 -10.22 -17.83 -9.29
CA PRO A 44 -10.94 -17.58 -10.55
C PRO A 44 -10.92 -16.10 -10.94
N GLU A 45 -10.82 -15.20 -9.95
CA GLU A 45 -10.77 -13.76 -10.13
C GLU A 45 -9.32 -13.20 -10.08
N ARG A 46 -8.30 -14.03 -10.33
CA ARG A 46 -6.87 -13.64 -10.22
C ARG A 46 -6.52 -12.31 -10.87
N ARG A 47 -7.14 -11.96 -12.00
CA ARG A 47 -6.91 -10.68 -12.69
C ARG A 47 -7.32 -9.50 -11.80
N LYS A 48 -8.46 -9.60 -11.11
CA LYS A 48 -8.92 -8.60 -10.14
C LYS A 48 -7.99 -8.56 -8.92
N SER A 49 -7.57 -9.71 -8.40
CA SER A 49 -6.64 -9.79 -7.26
C SER A 49 -5.28 -9.16 -7.56
N ILE A 50 -4.71 -9.45 -8.73
CA ILE A 50 -3.46 -8.85 -9.21
C ILE A 50 -3.63 -7.34 -9.40
N LYS A 51 -4.69 -6.90 -10.08
CA LYS A 51 -4.96 -5.47 -10.31
C LYS A 51 -5.14 -4.71 -8.99
N ALA A 52 -5.86 -5.29 -8.03
CA ALA A 52 -6.00 -4.71 -6.70
C ALA A 52 -4.63 -4.59 -6.00
N ALA A 53 -3.84 -5.66 -5.98
CA ALA A 53 -2.51 -5.65 -5.37
C ALA A 53 -1.57 -4.60 -6.01
N GLN A 54 -1.63 -4.43 -7.33
CA GLN A 54 -0.90 -3.38 -8.05
C GLN A 54 -1.36 -1.97 -7.64
N HIS A 55 -2.67 -1.70 -7.64
CA HIS A 55 -3.22 -0.41 -7.21
C HIS A 55 -2.81 -0.06 -5.79
N TYR A 56 -2.92 -1.00 -4.86
CA TYR A 56 -2.51 -0.77 -3.48
C TYR A 56 -1.01 -0.50 -3.35
N THR A 57 -0.18 -1.15 -4.16
CA THR A 57 1.27 -0.90 -4.16
C THR A 57 1.58 0.52 -4.64
N ALA A 58 0.93 0.97 -5.71
CA ALA A 58 1.06 2.33 -6.22
C ALA A 58 0.59 3.39 -5.20
N VAL A 59 -0.60 3.19 -4.60
CA VAL A 59 -1.13 4.12 -3.58
C VAL A 59 -0.22 4.20 -2.37
N SER A 60 0.30 3.05 -1.91
CA SER A 60 1.19 3.02 -0.75
C SER A 60 2.53 3.68 -1.05
N ALA A 61 3.07 3.52 -2.26
CA ALA A 61 4.29 4.20 -2.67
C ALA A 61 4.10 5.72 -2.76
N ARG A 62 2.95 6.17 -3.28
CA ARG A 62 2.58 7.60 -3.31
C ARG A 62 2.45 8.17 -1.90
N ALA A 63 1.78 7.46 -0.99
CA ALA A 63 1.64 7.89 0.40
C ALA A 63 3.01 7.99 1.11
N GLU A 64 3.93 7.06 0.84
CA GLU A 64 5.29 7.15 1.37
C GLU A 64 6.06 8.34 0.79
N ALA A 65 5.91 8.62 -0.51
CA ALA A 65 6.56 9.77 -1.14
C ALA A 65 6.06 11.10 -0.56
N ILE A 66 4.75 11.23 -0.31
CA ILE A 66 4.16 12.39 0.37
C ILE A 66 4.72 12.54 1.80
N LEU A 67 4.72 11.45 2.57
CA LEU A 67 5.23 11.45 3.96
C LEU A 67 6.74 11.72 4.05
N ARG A 68 7.49 11.50 2.97
CA ARG A 68 8.91 11.84 2.87
C ARG A 68 9.16 13.23 2.29
N GLY A 69 8.12 13.98 1.92
CA GLY A 69 8.24 15.29 1.27
C GLY A 69 8.83 15.23 -0.14
N LEU A 70 8.74 14.08 -0.83
CA LEU A 70 9.27 13.91 -2.19
C LEU A 70 8.30 14.42 -3.26
N ILE A 71 7.00 14.44 -2.97
CA ILE A 71 5.93 14.91 -3.86
C ILE A 71 4.82 15.58 -3.06
N ASP A 72 4.10 16.50 -3.70
CA ASP A 72 2.91 17.14 -3.11
C ASP A 72 1.68 16.21 -3.12
N ARG A 73 0.75 16.49 -2.21
CA ARG A 73 -0.43 15.66 -1.93
C ARG A 73 -1.56 15.82 -2.95
#